data_AF-A0A8T7HJX2-F1
#
_entry.id   AF-A0A8T7HJX2-F1
#
_cell.length_a   1.000
_cell.length_b   1.000
_cell.length_c   1.000
_cell.angle_alpha   90.00
_cell.angle_beta   90.00
_cell.angle_gamma   90.00
#
_symmetry.space_group_name_H-M   'P 1'
#
loop_
_entity.id
_entity.type
_entity.pdbx_description
1 polymer ?
#
loop_
_entity_poly.entity_id
_entity_poly.type
_entity_poly.pdbx_seq_one_letter_code
_entity_poly.pdbx_strand_id
1 'polypeptide(L)'
;MNAMLRNSHSDVRFLSTRITPFVIAAVLLFLLLQIVQSAGLSQSQIGSEEDQFGNNDVSSGFGDDNLYTLEVNIILKEEVEPYLRPVNEQLVEIFWDMRDLETQEMKEFTVSANTNIEGKAVFDLFPGKYTLRIDYNGISKNESIIINPGNENNVDWVISKYVLKEYNLEFRDKNGGIIYPEETIRIIYTGPPQLIDPSSIQLSSDLDGINLVFNVKEVTNRAEISIMELSPRESFIIGIFSPDNPPEASIYSIDVNKRTR
;
A
#
# COMPACT_ATOMS: atom_id res chain seq x y z
N MET A 1 -34.20 26.94 72.66
CA MET A 1 -34.39 27.49 71.29
C MET A 1 -33.08 27.23 70.57
N ASN A 2 -32.94 26.05 69.95
CA ASN A 2 -31.66 25.56 69.43
C ASN A 2 -31.61 25.70 67.91
N ALA A 3 -30.55 26.35 67.43
CA ALA A 3 -30.25 26.53 66.03
C ALA A 3 -29.93 25.19 65.36
N MET A 4 -30.53 24.97 64.19
CA MET A 4 -30.26 23.83 63.30
C MET A 4 -28.86 23.96 62.67
N LEU A 5 -28.03 22.93 62.83
CA LEU A 5 -26.95 22.63 61.90
C LEU A 5 -27.50 21.70 60.82
N ARG A 6 -27.85 22.29 59.67
CA ARG A 6 -28.32 21.59 58.47
C ARG A 6 -27.10 21.22 57.63
N ASN A 7 -26.67 19.97 57.69
CA ASN A 7 -25.72 19.42 56.71
C ASN A 7 -26.44 19.31 55.35
N SER A 8 -25.97 20.07 54.36
CA SER A 8 -26.36 19.88 52.97
C SER A 8 -25.60 18.68 52.39
N HIS A 9 -26.29 17.56 52.19
CA HIS A 9 -25.90 16.62 51.15
C HIS A 9 -26.61 17.05 49.87
N SER A 10 -25.83 17.56 48.93
CA SER A 10 -26.26 17.84 47.57
C SER A 10 -26.60 16.53 46.87
N ASP A 11 -27.85 16.36 46.47
CA ASP A 11 -28.28 15.29 45.56
C ASP A 11 -27.54 15.42 44.22
N VAL A 12 -26.47 14.65 44.05
CA VAL A 12 -25.84 14.46 42.74
C VAL A 12 -26.76 13.54 41.95
N ARG A 13 -27.52 14.11 41.01
CA ARG A 13 -28.35 13.34 40.09
C ARG A 13 -27.44 12.55 39.15
N PHE A 14 -27.33 11.24 39.38
CA PHE A 14 -26.64 10.34 38.46
C PHE A 14 -27.37 10.29 37.12
N LEU A 15 -26.67 10.65 36.05
CA LEU A 15 -27.11 10.39 34.68
C LEU A 15 -27.25 8.88 34.47
N SER A 16 -28.34 8.47 33.80
CA SER A 16 -28.62 7.07 33.49
C SER A 16 -27.43 6.41 32.78
N THR A 17 -27.07 5.19 33.20
CA THR A 17 -25.98 4.37 32.60
C THR A 17 -26.15 4.13 31.10
N ARG A 18 -27.35 4.34 30.53
CA ARG A 18 -27.59 4.29 29.08
C ARG A 18 -27.20 5.58 28.35
N ILE A 19 -27.20 6.71 29.05
CA ILE A 19 -26.94 8.04 28.48
C ILE A 19 -25.48 8.43 28.66
N THR A 20 -24.83 7.97 29.73
CA THR A 20 -23.40 8.19 30.00
C THR A 20 -22.47 7.91 28.81
N PRO A 21 -22.58 6.78 28.07
CA PRO A 21 -21.71 6.53 26.92
C PRO A 21 -21.94 7.52 25.77
N PHE A 22 -23.18 7.96 25.54
CA PHE A 22 -23.49 8.96 24.51
C PHE A 22 -22.92 10.34 24.85
N VAL A 23 -22.97 10.74 26.13
CA VAL A 23 -22.39 12.01 26.59
C VAL A 23 -20.87 11.98 26.47
N ILE A 24 -20.23 10.86 26.85
CA ILE A 24 -18.78 10.70 26.72
C ILE A 24 -18.38 10.74 25.24
N ALA A 25 -19.10 10.04 24.36
CA ALA A 25 -18.84 10.06 22.92
C ALA A 25 -19.00 11.46 22.32
N ALA A 26 -20.02 12.21 22.74
CA ALA A 26 -20.24 13.58 22.28
C ALA A 26 -19.13 14.54 22.72
N VAL A 27 -18.62 14.40 23.96
CA VAL A 27 -17.49 15.20 24.46
C VAL A 27 -16.19 14.85 23.72
N LEU A 28 -15.94 13.56 23.46
CA LEU A 28 -14.77 13.12 22.69
C LEU A 28 -14.83 13.62 21.24
N LEU A 29 -16.00 13.56 20.59
CA LEU A 29 -16.19 14.10 19.25
C LEU A 29 -15.94 15.61 19.22
N PHE A 30 -16.44 16.34 20.23
CA PHE A 30 -16.24 17.77 20.34
C PHE A 30 -14.75 18.13 20.52
N LEU A 31 -14.01 17.38 21.35
CA LEU A 31 -12.56 17.57 21.52
C LEU A 31 -11.78 17.28 20.24
N LEU A 32 -12.15 16.24 19.48
CA LEU A 32 -11.53 15.96 18.18
C LEU A 32 -11.82 17.07 17.17
N LEU A 33 -13.03 17.63 17.16
CA LEU A 33 -13.39 18.78 16.32
C LEU A 33 -12.57 20.04 16.68
N GLN A 34 -12.27 20.27 17.97
CA GLN A 34 -11.38 21.36 18.39
C GLN A 34 -9.95 21.17 17.86
N ILE A 35 -9.44 19.93 17.84
CA ILE A 35 -8.11 19.62 17.28
C ILE A 35 -8.07 19.94 15.78
N VAL A 36 -9.11 19.57 15.02
CA VAL A 36 -9.23 19.87 13.58
C VAL A 36 -9.32 21.38 13.32
N GLN A 37 -10.02 22.15 14.17
CA GLN A 37 -10.07 23.61 14.05
C GLN A 37 -8.75 24.30 14.43
N SER A 38 -7.99 23.75 15.39
CA SER A 38 -6.66 24.25 15.76
C SER A 38 -5.55 23.90 14.75
N ALA A 39 -5.79 22.93 13.87
CA ALA A 39 -4.87 22.48 12.84
C ALA A 39 -4.96 23.29 11.52
N GLY A 40 -5.62 24.45 11.52
CA GLY A 40 -5.47 25.42 10.43
C GLY A 40 -6.27 25.13 9.15
N LEU A 41 -7.48 24.59 9.25
CA LEU A 41 -8.45 24.61 8.16
C LEU A 41 -9.64 25.52 8.50
N SER A 42 -9.41 26.83 8.44
CA SER A 42 -10.51 27.81 8.36
C SER A 42 -10.50 28.46 6.99
N GLN A 43 -11.42 28.04 6.13
CA GLN A 43 -11.72 28.74 4.88
C GLN A 43 -12.67 29.91 5.18
N SER A 44 -12.22 31.12 4.81
CA SER A 44 -13.06 32.22 4.31
C SER A 44 -14.20 32.72 5.21
N GLN A 45 -13.95 33.84 5.91
CA GLN A 45 -14.98 34.86 6.09
C GLN A 45 -14.56 36.14 5.38
N ILE A 46 -15.36 36.49 4.38
CA ILE A 46 -15.40 37.80 3.73
C ILE A 46 -15.67 38.85 4.81
N GLY A 47 -14.74 39.80 4.94
CA GLY A 47 -14.86 40.98 5.78
C GLY A 47 -13.72 41.93 5.46
N SER A 48 -14.02 42.95 4.66
CA SER A 48 -13.15 44.08 4.36
C SER A 48 -12.64 44.73 5.64
N GLU A 49 -11.33 44.87 5.77
CA GLU A 49 -10.65 46.12 6.16
C GLU A 49 -9.14 45.89 6.06
N GLU A 50 -8.48 46.83 5.38
CA GLU A 50 -7.03 46.91 5.23
C GLU A 50 -6.38 46.98 6.62
N ASP A 51 -5.48 46.05 6.91
CA ASP A 51 -4.38 46.33 7.81
C ASP A 51 -3.10 45.70 7.25
N GLN A 52 -2.19 46.61 6.88
CA GLN A 52 -0.84 46.32 6.45
C GLN A 52 -0.08 45.61 7.56
N PHE A 53 0.01 44.28 7.49
CA PHE A 53 1.09 43.54 8.13
C PHE A 53 1.98 42.97 7.04
N GLY A 54 3.21 43.48 7.02
CA GLY A 54 4.21 43.13 6.04
C GLY A 54 4.37 41.62 5.93
N ASN A 55 4.31 41.13 4.70
CA ASN A 55 4.88 39.85 4.31
C ASN A 55 6.32 39.82 4.82
N ASN A 56 6.54 39.16 5.95
CA ASN A 56 7.76 38.39 6.07
C ASN A 56 7.51 37.17 5.18
N ASP A 57 7.78 37.35 3.88
CA ASP A 57 8.16 36.26 3.00
C ASP A 57 9.39 35.62 3.67
N VAL A 58 9.14 34.69 4.58
CA VAL A 58 10.07 33.61 4.81
C VAL A 58 10.05 32.88 3.49
N SER A 59 10.98 33.27 2.62
CA SER A 59 11.37 32.48 1.47
C SER A 59 11.62 31.07 2.01
N SER A 60 10.63 30.18 1.89
CA SER A 60 10.97 28.78 1.72
C SER A 60 11.87 28.79 0.51
N GLY A 61 13.16 28.51 0.68
CA GLY A 61 14.17 28.60 -0.38
C GLY A 61 13.93 27.67 -1.58
N PHE A 62 12.73 27.15 -1.72
CA PHE A 62 12.20 26.42 -2.85
C PHE A 62 11.00 27.21 -3.35
N GLY A 63 11.19 28.00 -4.42
CA GLY A 63 10.05 28.43 -5.23
C GLY A 63 9.46 27.22 -5.96
N ASP A 64 8.21 27.35 -6.43
CA ASP A 64 7.52 26.36 -7.26
C ASP A 64 8.36 25.93 -8.49
N ASP A 65 9.34 26.75 -8.88
CA ASP A 65 10.30 26.53 -9.98
C ASP A 65 11.21 25.29 -9.83
N ASN A 66 11.19 24.60 -8.68
CA ASN A 66 12.04 23.44 -8.40
C ASN A 66 11.28 22.12 -8.21
N LEU A 67 9.96 22.10 -8.41
CA LEU A 67 9.18 20.85 -8.37
C LEU A 67 9.08 20.23 -9.76
N TYR A 68 9.19 18.91 -9.81
CA TYR A 68 9.07 18.12 -11.02
C TYR A 68 7.98 17.07 -10.84
N THR A 69 7.06 17.05 -11.79
CA THR A 69 5.98 16.08 -11.82
C THR A 69 6.51 14.71 -12.21
N LEU A 70 6.34 13.74 -11.33
CA LEU A 70 6.50 12.31 -11.59
C LEU A 70 5.11 11.71 -11.85
N GLU A 71 4.99 11.00 -12.96
CA GLU A 71 3.83 10.17 -13.25
C GLU A 71 4.17 8.69 -13.12
N VAL A 72 3.42 7.98 -12.29
CA VAL A 72 3.53 6.53 -12.13
C VAL A 72 2.26 5.88 -12.69
N ASN A 73 2.40 5.14 -13.79
CA ASN A 73 1.31 4.39 -14.41
C ASN A 73 1.35 2.94 -13.93
N ILE A 74 0.21 2.40 -13.52
CA ILE A 74 0.07 1.00 -13.12
C ILE A 74 -0.83 0.27 -14.11
N ILE A 75 -0.26 -0.76 -14.72
CA ILE A 75 -0.86 -1.44 -15.86
C ILE A 75 -0.87 -2.94 -15.58
N LEU A 76 -2.06 -3.54 -15.56
CA LEU A 76 -2.24 -4.98 -15.55
C LEU A 76 -2.28 -5.49 -16.99
N LYS A 77 -1.43 -6.47 -17.28
CA LYS A 77 -1.38 -7.19 -18.56
C LYS A 77 -1.75 -8.65 -18.32
N GLU A 78 -2.92 -9.06 -18.77
CA GLU A 78 -3.33 -10.47 -18.76
C GLU A 78 -2.95 -11.13 -20.09
N GLU A 79 -2.42 -12.35 -20.07
CA GLU A 79 -2.01 -13.02 -21.32
C GLU A 79 -3.14 -13.73 -22.08
N VAL A 80 -4.18 -14.18 -21.37
CA VAL A 80 -5.31 -14.89 -21.99
C VAL A 80 -6.12 -13.95 -22.89
N GLU A 81 -6.19 -12.67 -22.50
CA GLU A 81 -6.73 -11.58 -23.31
C GLU A 81 -5.76 -10.40 -23.26
N PRO A 82 -5.08 -10.01 -24.36
CA PRO A 82 -4.00 -9.04 -24.34
C PRO A 82 -4.52 -7.60 -24.23
N TYR A 83 -5.36 -7.33 -23.24
CA TYR A 83 -5.81 -6.00 -22.88
C TYR A 83 -4.91 -5.49 -21.76
N LEU A 84 -4.20 -4.40 -22.05
CA LEU A 84 -3.58 -3.58 -21.01
C LEU A 84 -4.72 -2.87 -20.27
N ARG A 85 -4.87 -3.18 -18.99
CA ARG A 85 -5.91 -2.59 -18.13
C ARG A 85 -5.24 -1.68 -17.10
N PRO A 86 -5.67 -0.42 -16.96
CA PRO A 86 -5.21 0.42 -15.86
C PRO A 86 -5.65 -0.18 -14.52
N VAL A 87 -4.80 -0.08 -13.51
CA VAL A 87 -5.14 -0.47 -12.13
C VAL A 87 -5.50 0.78 -11.35
N ASN A 88 -6.77 0.89 -10.97
CA ASN A 88 -7.34 2.05 -10.30
C ASN A 88 -7.30 1.89 -8.78
N GLU A 89 -7.31 3.01 -8.04
CA GLU A 89 -7.33 3.05 -6.58
C GLU A 89 -6.15 2.30 -5.92
N GLN A 90 -5.08 2.07 -6.67
CA GLN A 90 -3.87 1.43 -6.18
C GLN A 90 -2.99 2.45 -5.47
N LEU A 91 -2.65 2.18 -4.22
CA LEU A 91 -1.74 3.00 -3.44
C LEU A 91 -0.33 2.91 -4.02
N VAL A 92 0.25 4.08 -4.27
CA VAL A 92 1.63 4.28 -4.69
C VAL A 92 2.35 5.08 -3.61
N GLU A 93 3.49 4.59 -3.16
CA GLU A 93 4.29 5.23 -2.11
C GLU A 93 5.67 5.56 -2.62
N ILE A 94 6.17 6.73 -2.27
CA ILE A 94 7.52 7.19 -2.60
C ILE A 94 8.22 7.54 -1.30
N PHE A 95 9.35 6.90 -1.08
CA PHE A 95 10.21 7.07 0.06
C PHE A 95 11.42 7.92 -0.31
N TRP A 96 11.76 8.87 0.55
CA TRP A 96 12.90 9.75 0.38
C TRP A 96 13.72 9.80 1.66
N ASP A 97 14.95 9.31 1.58
CA ASP A 97 15.91 9.44 2.66
C ASP A 97 16.58 10.81 2.62
N MET A 98 16.32 11.63 3.63
CA MET A 98 16.95 12.93 3.80
C MET A 98 17.75 13.00 5.08
N ARG A 99 18.84 13.78 5.06
CA ARG A 99 19.59 14.10 6.26
C ARG A 99 18.90 15.25 6.99
N ASP A 100 18.52 15.00 8.23
CA ASP A 100 18.06 16.03 9.15
C ASP A 100 19.22 17.01 9.42
N LEU A 101 18.99 18.30 9.17
CA LEU A 101 20.03 19.33 9.30
C LEU A 101 20.43 19.58 10.76
N GLU A 102 19.50 19.37 11.70
CA GLU A 102 19.71 19.61 13.13
C GLU A 102 20.37 18.40 13.80
N THR A 103 19.86 17.19 13.53
CA THR A 103 20.36 15.96 14.19
C THR A 103 21.47 15.26 13.41
N GLN A 104 21.69 15.62 12.13
CA GLN A 104 22.60 14.93 11.21
C GLN A 104 22.24 13.46 10.93
N GLU A 105 21.08 13.00 11.40
CA GLU A 105 20.57 11.65 11.19
C GLU A 105 19.83 11.54 9.86
N MET A 106 19.80 10.33 9.30
CA MET A 106 18.94 10.05 8.13
C MET A 106 17.50 9.84 8.61
N LYS A 107 16.56 10.52 7.98
CA LYS A 107 15.12 10.33 8.17
C LYS A 107 14.48 9.98 6.83
N GLU A 108 13.63 8.96 6.86
CA GLU A 108 12.82 8.57 5.71
C GLU A 108 11.52 9.39 5.72
N PHE A 109 11.21 10.00 4.59
CA PHE A 109 9.96 10.70 4.34
C PHE A 109 9.14 9.93 3.32
N THR A 110 7.82 9.90 3.50
CA THR A 110 6.91 9.20 2.58
C THR A 110 5.88 10.18 2.02
N VAL A 111 5.70 10.12 0.71
CA VAL A 111 4.53 10.69 0.04
C VAL A 111 3.77 9.57 -0.65
N SER A 112 2.44 9.65 -0.65
CA SER A 112 1.60 8.62 -1.23
C SER A 112 0.43 9.21 -2.01
N ALA A 113 0.04 8.49 -3.06
CA ALA A 113 -1.11 8.83 -3.89
C ALA A 113 -1.76 7.54 -4.40
N ASN A 114 -3.08 7.56 -4.55
CA ASN A 114 -3.78 6.48 -5.23
C ASN A 114 -3.84 6.75 -6.73
N THR A 115 -3.79 5.68 -7.52
CA THR A 115 -4.03 5.79 -8.96
C THR A 115 -5.46 6.22 -9.28
N ASN A 116 -5.61 7.04 -10.32
CA ASN A 116 -6.90 7.47 -10.85
C ASN A 116 -7.53 6.38 -11.76
N ILE A 117 -8.62 6.73 -12.45
CA ILE A 117 -9.34 5.82 -13.38
C ILE A 117 -8.52 5.38 -14.61
N GLU A 118 -7.43 6.10 -14.90
CA GLU A 118 -6.48 5.78 -15.98
C GLU A 118 -5.28 4.98 -15.45
N GLY A 119 -5.29 4.60 -14.17
CA GLY A 119 -4.20 3.87 -13.53
C GLY A 119 -2.97 4.72 -13.23
N LYS A 120 -3.12 6.06 -13.18
CA LYS A 120 -2.02 7.00 -12.98
C LYS A 120 -2.03 7.60 -11.57
N ALA A 121 -0.88 7.58 -10.90
CA ALA A 121 -0.59 8.35 -9.69
C ALA A 121 0.41 9.47 -10.04
N VAL A 122 0.19 10.68 -9.53
CA VAL A 122 0.98 11.87 -9.88
C VAL A 122 1.56 12.48 -8.60
N PHE A 123 2.84 12.83 -8.64
CA PHE A 123 3.56 13.42 -7.52
C PHE A 123 4.37 14.63 -7.99
N ASP A 124 4.39 15.69 -7.20
CA ASP A 124 5.32 16.80 -7.41
C ASP A 124 6.48 16.65 -6.42
N LEU A 125 7.68 16.42 -6.97
CA LEU A 125 8.86 16.04 -6.20
C LEU A 125 10.03 16.99 -6.49
N PHE A 126 10.89 17.21 -5.49
CA PHE A 126 12.16 17.87 -5.70
C PHE A 126 13.14 16.96 -6.46
N PRO A 127 14.17 17.52 -7.12
CA PRO A 127 15.26 16.73 -7.65
C PRO A 127 15.91 15.88 -6.57
N GLY A 128 16.14 14.60 -6.88
CA GLY A 128 16.65 13.68 -5.88
C GLY A 128 16.49 12.23 -6.27
N LYS A 129 17.02 11.36 -5.41
CA LYS A 129 16.87 9.92 -5.51
C LYS A 129 15.81 9.47 -4.51
N TYR A 130 14.87 8.68 -5.00
CA TYR A 130 13.75 8.16 -4.23
C TYR A 130 13.63 6.65 -4.41
N THR A 131 12.89 6.02 -3.50
CA THR A 131 12.46 4.63 -3.62
C THR A 131 10.95 4.61 -3.83
N LEU A 132 10.50 4.17 -4.99
CA LEU A 132 9.10 3.89 -5.31
C LEU A 132 8.72 2.51 -4.76
N ARG A 133 7.61 2.40 -4.05
CA ARG A 133 7.01 1.13 -3.65
C ARG A 133 5.56 1.11 -4.08
N ILE A 134 5.17 -0.02 -4.65
CA ILE A 134 3.78 -0.33 -4.93
C ILE A 134 3.55 -1.75 -4.45
N ASP A 135 2.44 -1.97 -3.74
CA ASP A 135 1.98 -3.30 -3.31
C ASP A 135 0.63 -3.58 -3.97
N TYR A 136 0.62 -4.50 -4.94
CA TYR A 136 -0.59 -4.94 -5.62
C TYR A 136 -0.89 -6.38 -5.26
N ASN A 137 -1.98 -6.64 -4.54
CA ASN A 137 -2.38 -7.98 -4.09
C ASN A 137 -1.25 -8.73 -3.37
N GLY A 138 -0.50 -8.03 -2.50
CA GLY A 138 0.68 -8.54 -1.82
C GLY A 138 1.95 -8.41 -2.67
N ILE A 139 1.88 -8.23 -3.97
CA ILE A 139 3.06 -8.23 -4.82
C ILE A 139 3.70 -6.86 -4.76
N SER A 140 4.91 -6.80 -4.18
CA SER A 140 5.64 -5.55 -3.99
C SER A 140 7.02 -5.60 -4.63
N LYS A 141 7.42 -4.53 -5.30
CA LYS A 141 8.80 -4.33 -5.80
C LYS A 141 9.25 -2.91 -5.50
N ASN A 142 10.47 -2.79 -4.97
CA ASN A 142 11.07 -1.49 -4.67
C ASN A 142 11.85 -0.97 -5.89
N GLU A 143 11.40 0.19 -6.35
CA GLU A 143 11.83 1.02 -7.46
C GLU A 143 12.88 2.11 -7.17
N SER A 144 14.18 2.05 -7.50
CA SER A 144 15.00 3.27 -7.32
C SER A 144 14.74 4.27 -8.45
N ILE A 145 14.16 5.44 -8.17
CA ILE A 145 13.90 6.49 -9.15
C ILE A 145 14.76 7.73 -8.89
N ILE A 146 15.07 8.48 -9.94
CA ILE A 146 15.81 9.74 -9.86
C ILE A 146 15.01 10.81 -10.58
N ILE A 147 14.65 11.86 -9.85
CA ILE A 147 13.97 13.03 -10.37
C ILE A 147 15.03 14.07 -10.71
N ASN A 148 15.09 14.49 -11.97
CA ASN A 148 16.05 15.49 -12.43
C ASN A 148 15.37 16.52 -13.35
N PRO A 149 15.88 17.76 -13.39
CA PRO A 149 15.49 18.76 -14.37
C PRO A 149 15.76 18.28 -15.80
N GLY A 150 14.78 18.45 -16.70
CA GLY A 150 14.95 18.22 -18.14
C GLY A 150 14.67 16.79 -18.63
N ASN A 151 14.32 15.86 -17.73
CA ASN A 151 13.93 14.49 -18.10
C ASN A 151 12.41 14.31 -18.01
N GLU A 152 11.85 13.43 -18.83
CA GLU A 152 10.53 12.86 -18.56
C GLU A 152 10.61 12.01 -17.27
N ASN A 153 9.87 12.38 -16.24
CA ASN A 153 9.75 11.60 -15.02
C ASN A 153 8.49 10.75 -15.12
N ASN A 154 8.56 9.68 -15.91
CA ASN A 154 7.47 8.72 -16.05
C ASN A 154 7.95 7.29 -15.77
N VAL A 155 7.15 6.57 -14.99
CA VAL A 155 7.39 5.17 -14.62
C VAL A 155 6.17 4.35 -14.98
N ASP A 156 6.34 3.38 -15.88
CA ASP A 156 5.34 2.36 -16.18
C ASP A 156 5.61 1.12 -15.31
N TRP A 157 4.73 0.82 -14.36
CA TRP A 157 4.74 -0.39 -13.55
C TRP A 157 3.79 -1.42 -14.16
N VAL A 158 4.35 -2.37 -14.90
CA VAL A 158 3.59 -3.36 -15.65
C VAL A 158 3.54 -4.68 -14.89
N ILE A 159 2.34 -5.05 -14.45
CA ILE A 159 2.06 -6.29 -13.77
C ILE A 159 1.56 -7.28 -14.82
N SER A 160 2.38 -8.27 -15.15
CA SER A 160 1.98 -9.33 -16.07
C SER A 160 1.40 -10.51 -15.29
N LYS A 161 0.14 -10.85 -15.56
CA LYS A 161 -0.61 -11.95 -14.91
C LYS A 161 -0.80 -13.11 -15.89
N TYR A 162 -0.45 -14.30 -15.43
CA TYR A 162 -0.50 -15.54 -16.19
C TYR A 162 -1.27 -16.59 -15.40
N VAL A 163 -2.37 -17.11 -15.95
CA VAL A 163 -3.13 -18.19 -15.32
C VAL A 163 -2.60 -19.54 -15.79
N LEU A 164 -2.17 -20.37 -14.84
CA LEU A 164 -1.77 -21.75 -15.12
C LEU A 164 -3.00 -22.62 -15.31
N LYS A 165 -3.05 -23.33 -16.45
CA LYS A 165 -4.14 -24.27 -16.76
C LYS A 165 -4.02 -25.57 -15.97
N GLU A 166 -2.81 -26.11 -15.91
CA GLU A 166 -2.50 -27.38 -15.27
C GLU A 166 -1.15 -27.26 -14.58
N TYR A 167 -1.08 -27.71 -13.34
CA TYR A 167 0.14 -27.70 -12.54
C TYR A 167 0.06 -28.75 -11.44
N ASN A 168 1.22 -29.16 -10.93
CA ASN A 168 1.36 -29.99 -9.74
C ASN A 168 1.92 -29.15 -8.60
N LEU A 169 1.35 -29.31 -7.41
CA LEU A 169 1.81 -28.65 -6.19
C LEU A 169 2.35 -29.72 -5.23
N GLU A 170 3.63 -29.61 -4.90
CA GLU A 170 4.30 -30.51 -3.97
C GLU A 170 4.58 -29.77 -2.66
N PHE A 171 3.94 -30.20 -1.58
CA PHE A 171 4.21 -29.70 -0.24
C PHE A 171 5.26 -30.55 0.44
N ARG A 172 6.26 -29.89 1.04
CA ARG A 172 7.27 -30.53 1.89
C ARG A 172 7.00 -30.19 3.34
N ASP A 173 5.96 -30.78 3.89
CA ASP A 173 5.62 -30.56 5.29
C ASP A 173 6.48 -31.43 6.20
N LYS A 174 7.03 -30.80 7.24
CA LYS A 174 7.66 -31.52 8.36
C LYS A 174 6.81 -31.45 9.64
N ASN A 175 5.69 -30.72 9.60
CA ASN A 175 4.92 -30.31 10.77
C ASN A 175 3.47 -30.84 10.76
N GLY A 176 3.19 -31.93 10.04
CA GLY A 176 1.86 -32.56 10.06
C GLY A 176 0.83 -31.76 9.28
N GLY A 177 1.18 -31.31 8.08
CA GLY A 177 0.25 -30.65 7.16
C GLY A 177 0.12 -29.13 7.32
N ILE A 178 1.00 -28.47 8.10
CA ILE A 178 1.10 -27.00 8.17
C ILE A 178 2.41 -26.57 7.52
N ILE A 179 2.33 -25.57 6.65
CA ILE A 179 3.50 -24.95 6.03
C ILE A 179 3.72 -23.55 6.62
N TYR A 180 4.97 -23.25 6.97
CA TYR A 180 5.41 -21.96 7.51
C TYR A 180 6.19 -21.12 6.49
N PRO A 181 6.33 -19.79 6.68
CA PRO A 181 6.99 -18.89 5.71
C PRO A 181 8.41 -19.28 5.28
N GLU A 182 9.16 -19.99 6.13
CA GLU A 182 10.53 -20.44 5.83
C GLU A 182 10.60 -21.79 5.09
N GLU A 183 9.46 -22.44 4.88
CA GLU A 183 9.39 -23.74 4.22
C GLU A 183 9.20 -23.58 2.72
N THR A 184 9.79 -24.52 1.98
CA THR A 184 9.78 -24.50 0.53
C THR A 184 8.70 -25.43 -0.02
N ILE A 185 7.86 -24.88 -0.89
CA ILE A 185 6.83 -25.58 -1.65
C ILE A 185 7.29 -25.59 -3.10
N ARG A 186 6.98 -26.66 -3.84
CA ARG A 186 7.32 -26.70 -5.27
C ARG A 186 6.06 -26.70 -6.11
N ILE A 187 6.07 -25.91 -7.17
CA ILE A 187 5.07 -25.98 -8.24
C ILE A 187 5.76 -26.39 -9.55
N ILE A 188 5.12 -27.28 -10.30
CA ILE A 188 5.61 -27.81 -11.57
C ILE A 188 4.49 -27.66 -12.59
N TYR A 189 4.76 -27.02 -13.73
CA TYR A 189 3.80 -26.93 -14.82
C TYR A 189 4.47 -27.13 -16.17
N THR A 190 3.67 -27.48 -17.17
CA THR A 190 4.12 -27.74 -18.55
C THR A 190 3.47 -26.75 -19.49
N GLY A 191 4.25 -26.22 -20.44
CA GLY A 191 3.81 -25.29 -21.46
C GLY A 191 4.28 -23.85 -21.24
N PRO A 192 3.79 -22.91 -22.06
CA PRO A 192 4.10 -21.50 -21.92
C PRO A 192 3.28 -20.82 -20.79
N PRO A 193 3.78 -19.72 -20.22
CA PRO A 193 5.10 -19.12 -20.48
C PRO A 193 6.22 -19.92 -19.81
N GLN A 194 7.43 -19.90 -20.38
CA GLN A 194 8.64 -20.26 -19.63
C GLN A 194 9.11 -19.01 -18.89
N LEU A 195 9.22 -19.08 -17.56
CA LEU A 195 9.40 -17.90 -16.72
C LEU A 195 10.88 -17.57 -16.52
N ILE A 196 11.24 -16.31 -16.67
CA ILE A 196 12.63 -15.86 -16.44
C ILE A 196 12.77 -15.25 -15.04
N ASP A 197 11.81 -14.40 -14.64
CA ASP A 197 11.85 -13.72 -13.35
C ASP A 197 10.44 -13.35 -12.83
N PRO A 198 9.63 -14.36 -12.44
CA PRO A 198 8.33 -14.13 -11.83
C PRO A 198 8.52 -13.62 -10.39
N SER A 199 7.74 -12.62 -10.00
CA SER A 199 7.86 -11.99 -8.69
C SER A 199 7.09 -12.75 -7.61
N SER A 200 5.96 -13.37 -7.97
CA SER A 200 5.12 -14.11 -7.02
C SER A 200 4.15 -15.05 -7.72
N ILE A 201 3.51 -15.91 -6.93
CA ILE A 201 2.41 -16.76 -7.35
C ILE A 201 1.26 -16.60 -6.36
N GLN A 202 0.05 -16.47 -6.87
CA GLN A 202 -1.17 -16.47 -6.08
C GLN A 202 -1.96 -17.74 -6.37
N LEU A 203 -2.41 -18.42 -5.32
CA LEU A 203 -3.40 -19.48 -5.39
C LEU A 203 -4.73 -18.95 -4.85
N SER A 204 -5.77 -18.97 -5.67
CA SER A 204 -7.11 -18.46 -5.34
C SER A 204 -8.20 -19.50 -5.55
N SER A 205 -9.14 -19.63 -4.60
CA SER A 205 -10.36 -20.44 -4.76
C SER A 205 -11.56 -19.70 -4.20
N ASP A 206 -12.58 -19.49 -5.04
CA ASP A 206 -13.83 -18.85 -4.65
C ASP A 206 -14.67 -19.73 -3.71
N LEU A 207 -14.57 -21.05 -3.85
CA LEU A 207 -15.38 -22.01 -3.07
C LEU A 207 -14.97 -22.04 -1.59
N ASP A 208 -13.68 -21.86 -1.33
CA ASP A 208 -13.09 -22.02 0.00
C ASP A 208 -12.53 -20.71 0.57
N GLY A 209 -12.69 -19.58 -0.15
CA GLY A 209 -12.15 -18.28 0.24
C GLY A 209 -10.63 -18.26 0.35
N ILE A 210 -9.96 -19.18 -0.35
CA ILE A 210 -8.51 -19.32 -0.31
C ILE A 210 -7.92 -18.20 -1.17
N ASN A 211 -7.04 -17.40 -0.59
CA ASN A 211 -6.23 -16.45 -1.31
C ASN A 211 -4.84 -16.43 -0.68
N LEU A 212 -3.92 -17.19 -1.27
CA LEU A 212 -2.57 -17.37 -0.74
C LEU A 212 -1.54 -16.87 -1.74
N VAL A 213 -0.67 -15.97 -1.27
CA VAL A 213 0.42 -15.41 -2.05
C VAL A 213 1.75 -16.02 -1.59
N PHE A 214 2.50 -16.52 -2.56
CA PHE A 214 3.79 -17.15 -2.40
C PHE A 214 4.87 -16.31 -3.08
N ASN A 215 5.99 -16.14 -2.40
CA ASN A 215 7.18 -15.56 -3.00
C ASN A 215 7.93 -16.64 -3.79
N VAL A 216 8.42 -16.27 -4.98
CA VAL A 216 9.27 -17.15 -5.77
C VAL A 216 10.69 -17.11 -5.21
N LYS A 217 11.28 -18.27 -4.94
CA LYS A 217 12.66 -18.42 -4.48
C LYS A 217 13.60 -18.80 -5.62
N GLU A 218 13.16 -19.71 -6.47
CA GLU A 218 13.95 -20.20 -7.59
C GLU A 218 13.03 -20.62 -8.73
N VAL A 219 13.49 -20.41 -9.96
CA VAL A 219 12.83 -20.91 -11.17
C VAL A 219 13.84 -21.69 -12.00
N THR A 220 13.47 -22.92 -12.36
CA THR A 220 14.24 -23.76 -13.29
C THR A 220 13.36 -24.16 -14.45
N ASN A 221 13.76 -23.77 -15.67
CA ASN A 221 13.12 -24.20 -16.90
C ASN A 221 13.89 -25.35 -17.54
N ARG A 222 13.18 -26.41 -17.94
CA ARG A 222 13.74 -27.57 -18.65
C ARG A 222 12.80 -27.98 -19.78
N ALA A 223 13.22 -27.72 -21.02
CA ALA A 223 12.38 -27.89 -22.20
C ALA A 223 11.05 -27.12 -22.06
N GLU A 224 9.92 -27.82 -22.00
CA GLU A 224 8.58 -27.24 -21.82
C GLU A 224 8.10 -27.26 -20.37
N ILE A 225 8.93 -27.70 -19.43
CA ILE A 225 8.57 -27.82 -18.01
C ILE A 225 9.23 -26.69 -17.22
N SER A 226 8.43 -26.00 -16.42
CA SER A 226 8.91 -25.01 -15.47
C SER A 226 8.69 -25.53 -14.05
N ILE A 227 9.75 -25.48 -13.25
CA ILE A 227 9.76 -25.87 -11.84
C ILE A 227 10.07 -24.62 -11.03
N MET A 228 9.20 -24.29 -10.07
CA MET A 228 9.43 -23.16 -9.17
C MET A 228 9.43 -23.62 -7.73
N GLU A 229 10.42 -23.15 -6.98
CA GLU A 229 10.48 -23.26 -5.54
C GLU A 229 9.89 -21.97 -4.94
N LEU A 230 8.94 -22.13 -4.03
CA LEU A 230 8.11 -21.08 -3.47
C LEU A 230 8.24 -21.07 -1.95
N SER A 231 8.02 -19.92 -1.35
CA SER A 231 7.82 -19.80 0.10
C SER A 231 6.53 -19.05 0.40
N PRO A 232 5.68 -19.54 1.31
CA PRO A 232 4.50 -18.78 1.68
C PRO A 232 4.88 -17.53 2.47
N ARG A 233 3.99 -16.54 2.47
CA ARG A 233 4.17 -15.33 3.30
C ARG A 233 3.60 -15.50 4.69
N GLU A 234 2.56 -16.31 4.80
CA GLU A 234 1.86 -16.62 6.03
C GLU A 234 1.75 -18.13 6.20
N SER A 235 1.51 -18.58 7.44
CA SER A 235 1.33 -20.01 7.68
C SER A 235 -0.03 -20.47 7.17
N PHE A 236 -0.12 -21.67 6.60
CA PHE A 236 -1.39 -22.24 6.16
C PHE A 236 -1.42 -23.77 6.30
N ILE A 237 -2.64 -24.33 6.29
CA ILE A 237 -2.89 -25.77 6.39
C ILE A 237 -3.05 -26.33 4.98
N ILE A 238 -2.28 -27.37 4.62
CA ILE A 238 -2.29 -27.98 3.27
C ILE A 238 -3.69 -28.49 2.88
N GLY A 239 -4.45 -28.99 3.84
CA GLY A 239 -5.79 -29.54 3.64
C GLY A 239 -6.84 -28.55 3.14
N ILE A 240 -6.51 -27.25 3.02
CA ILE A 240 -7.37 -26.29 2.32
C ILE A 240 -7.42 -26.57 0.81
N PHE A 241 -6.43 -27.25 0.24
CA PHE A 241 -6.41 -27.56 -1.18
C PHE A 241 -7.12 -28.87 -1.46
N SER A 242 -8.24 -28.80 -2.18
CA SER A 242 -8.98 -29.98 -2.62
C SER A 242 -8.54 -30.42 -4.02
N PRO A 243 -8.24 -31.72 -4.25
CA PRO A 243 -8.04 -32.25 -5.60
C PRO A 243 -9.30 -32.15 -6.47
N ASP A 244 -10.49 -32.17 -5.86
CA ASP A 244 -11.76 -32.12 -6.59
C ASP A 244 -12.08 -30.69 -7.07
N ASN A 245 -11.53 -29.67 -6.39
CA ASN A 245 -11.64 -28.26 -6.74
C ASN A 245 -10.27 -27.58 -6.53
N PRO A 246 -9.30 -27.81 -7.44
CA PRO A 246 -7.98 -27.21 -7.32
C PRO A 246 -8.10 -25.68 -7.38
N PRO A 247 -7.28 -24.94 -6.63
CA PRO A 247 -7.30 -23.48 -6.72
C PRO A 247 -6.84 -23.05 -8.11
N GLU A 248 -7.25 -21.86 -8.52
CA GLU A 248 -6.64 -21.18 -9.66
C GLU A 248 -5.24 -20.72 -9.27
N ALA A 249 -4.24 -20.99 -10.11
CA ALA A 249 -2.89 -20.50 -9.93
C ALA A 249 -2.60 -19.37 -10.92
N SER A 250 -2.34 -18.18 -10.38
CA SER A 250 -1.92 -17.00 -11.14
C SER A 250 -0.47 -16.67 -10.83
N ILE A 251 0.39 -16.68 -11.85
CA ILE A 251 1.77 -16.19 -11.75
C ILE A 251 1.77 -14.71 -12.08
N TYR A 252 2.53 -13.95 -11.30
CA TYR A 252 2.72 -12.53 -11.52
C TYR A 252 4.20 -12.20 -11.70
N SER A 253 4.49 -11.39 -12.71
CA SER A 253 5.79 -10.78 -12.92
C SER A 253 5.64 -9.27 -13.02
N ILE A 254 6.62 -8.55 -12.46
CA ILE A 254 6.65 -7.09 -12.46
C ILE A 254 7.80 -6.62 -13.34
N ASP A 255 7.43 -5.91 -14.41
CA ASP A 255 8.35 -5.14 -15.24
C ASP A 255 8.20 -3.65 -14.91
N VAL A 256 9.33 -2.95 -14.74
CA VAL A 256 9.35 -1.52 -14.41
C VAL A 256 10.08 -0.77 -15.50
N ASN A 257 9.32 -0.12 -16.37
CA ASN A 257 9.86 0.60 -17.51
C ASN A 257 9.99 2.09 -17.17
N LYS A 258 11.24 2.57 -17.11
CA LYS A 258 11.54 3.99 -16.97
C LYS A 258 11.72 4.59 -18.35
N ARG A 259 10.87 5.54 -18.72
CA ARG A 259 11.06 6.29 -19.96
C ARG A 259 12.02 7.43 -19.70
N THR A 260 13.31 7.19 -19.90
CA THR A 260 14.31 8.25 -19.99
C THR A 260 14.55 8.54 -21.47
N ARG A 261 13.98 9.63 -21.99
CA ARG A 261 14.41 10.21 -23.26
C ARG A 261 15.27 11.43 -23.00
#